data_AF-A0A7J8QT20-F1
#
_entry.id   AF-A0A7J8QT20-F1
#
_cell.length_a   1.000
_cell.length_b   1.000
_cell.length_c   1.000
_cell.angle_alpha   90.00
_cell.angle_beta   90.00
_cell.angle_gamma   90.00
#
_symmetry.space_group_name_H-M   'P 1'
#
loop_
_entity.id
_entity.type
_entity.pdbx_description
1 polymer ?
#
loop_
_entity_poly.entity_id
_entity_poly.type
_entity_poly.pdbx_seq_one_letter_code
_entity_poly.pdbx_strand_id
1 'polypeptide(L)'
;MSDTDEVPSPHTLKLLQWCDGVPPILHLELKHYMYSFEFPVDYSSWRATVQIYTPQTRYRHSRQSDVIFSDAGWHCSFCFRSLEEFTLKMTGYSHADRVKRKAFLNYSRIQRIICRGDDLFDMLPEEYSFKEMIKKMGSIARSDSAVHLPSYLIQNADRFRFLLPGGCKRNMVQLK
;
A
#
# COMPACT_ATOMS: atom_id res chain seq x y z
N MET A 1 14.51 4.94 1.98
CA MET A 1 14.28 4.30 0.68
C MET A 1 13.00 3.53 0.77
N SER A 2 12.05 3.86 -0.08
CA SER A 2 10.68 3.35 -0.05
C SER A 2 10.10 3.48 -1.45
N ASP A 3 9.08 2.67 -1.72
CA ASP A 3 8.26 2.85 -2.92
C ASP A 3 7.35 4.09 -2.77
N THR A 4 6.81 4.58 -3.88
CA THR A 4 5.98 5.81 -3.89
C THR A 4 4.70 5.67 -3.06
N ASP A 5 4.19 4.45 -2.90
CA ASP A 5 3.02 4.13 -2.09
C ASP A 5 3.32 3.85 -0.61
N GLU A 6 4.58 3.97 -0.18
CA GLU A 6 5.06 3.81 1.20
C GLU A 6 5.40 5.19 1.79
N VAL A 7 4.45 5.80 2.52
CA VAL A 7 4.51 7.19 2.98
C VAL A 7 4.67 7.26 4.50
N PRO A 8 5.81 7.76 5.00
CA PRO A 8 5.98 8.02 6.44
C PRO A 8 5.02 9.08 6.97
N SER A 9 4.60 8.93 8.22
CA SER A 9 3.71 9.90 8.85
C SER A 9 4.45 11.21 9.19
N PRO A 10 3.74 12.36 9.24
CA PRO A 10 4.34 13.61 9.69
C PRO A 10 4.96 13.53 11.09
N HIS A 11 4.37 12.75 11.99
CA HIS A 11 4.88 12.55 13.35
C HIS A 11 6.20 11.76 13.33
N THR A 12 6.28 10.72 12.50
CA THR A 12 7.51 9.94 12.27
C THR A 12 8.62 10.82 11.73
N LEU A 13 8.33 11.64 10.72
CA LEU A 13 9.32 12.56 10.16
C LEU A 13 9.83 13.57 11.20
N LYS A 14 8.94 14.16 12.00
CA LYS A 14 9.33 15.09 13.07
C LYS A 14 10.20 14.42 14.13
N LEU A 15 9.85 13.21 14.55
CA LEU A 15 10.64 12.45 15.51
C LEU A 15 12.07 12.21 14.99
N LEU A 16 12.18 11.72 13.75
CA LEU A 16 13.47 11.43 13.13
C LEU A 16 14.32 12.69 12.89
N GLN A 17 13.70 13.85 12.73
CA GLN A 17 14.39 15.14 12.59
C GLN A 17 14.91 15.69 13.93
N TRP A 18 14.26 15.36 15.05
CA TRP A 18 14.56 15.96 16.35
C TRP A 18 15.34 15.05 17.29
N CYS A 19 15.31 13.73 17.08
CA CYS A 19 16.04 12.80 17.92
C CYS A 19 17.50 12.66 17.45
N ASP A 20 18.42 12.78 18.40
CA ASP A 20 19.81 12.33 18.22
C ASP A 20 19.91 10.80 18.38
N GLY A 21 20.96 10.21 17.83
CA GLY A 21 21.26 8.78 18.03
C GLY A 21 20.32 7.82 17.30
N VAL A 22 19.61 8.27 16.26
CA VAL A 22 18.82 7.39 15.39
C VAL A 22 19.74 6.31 14.79
N PRO A 23 19.31 5.04 14.75
CA PRO A 23 20.12 3.98 14.13
C PRO A 23 20.50 4.33 12.68
N PRO A 24 21.72 3.97 12.22
CA PRO A 24 22.16 4.27 10.85
C PRO A 24 21.23 3.76 9.76
N ILE A 25 20.55 2.63 10.03
CA ILE A 25 19.51 2.05 9.17
C ILE A 25 18.33 1.64 10.05
N LEU A 26 17.18 2.24 9.80
CA LEU A 26 15.94 2.02 10.54
C LEU A 26 14.82 1.62 9.58
N HIS A 27 14.23 0.44 9.78
CA HIS A 27 13.03 0.04 9.05
C HIS A 27 11.80 0.79 9.59
N LEU A 28 10.83 1.07 8.72
CA LEU A 28 9.57 1.72 9.09
C LEU A 28 8.43 0.71 8.97
N GLU A 29 7.71 0.45 10.07
CA GLU A 29 6.48 -0.34 10.04
C GLU A 29 5.32 0.54 9.58
N LEU A 30 4.83 0.31 8.38
CA LEU A 30 3.73 1.04 7.79
C LEU A 30 2.44 0.23 7.90
N LYS A 31 1.33 0.90 8.19
CA LYS A 31 -0.01 0.29 8.13
C LYS A 31 -0.33 -0.04 6.67
N HIS A 32 -0.58 -1.31 6.37
CA HIS A 32 -0.82 -1.79 5.01
C HIS A 32 -2.30 -1.74 4.65
N TYR A 33 -2.61 -1.10 3.52
CA TYR A 33 -3.93 -0.98 2.93
C TYR A 33 -3.90 -1.45 1.48
N MET A 34 -5.05 -1.93 1.00
CA MET A 34 -5.23 -2.37 -0.37
C MET A 34 -6.36 -1.59 -1.03
N TYR A 35 -6.16 -1.09 -2.26
CA TYR A 35 -7.15 -0.35 -3.06
C TYR A 35 -7.62 1.00 -2.50
N SER A 36 -7.83 1.14 -1.19
CA SER A 36 -8.25 2.34 -0.46
C SER A 36 -8.05 2.14 1.05
N PHE A 37 -8.25 3.18 1.85
CA PHE A 37 -8.22 3.08 3.32
C PHE A 37 -9.41 2.30 3.91
N GLU A 38 -10.38 1.89 3.07
CA GLU A 38 -11.46 0.99 3.46
C GLU A 38 -10.97 -0.45 3.73
N PHE A 39 -9.84 -0.87 3.16
CA PHE A 39 -9.35 -2.26 3.25
C PHE A 39 -7.99 -2.35 3.97
N PRO A 40 -7.96 -2.31 5.31
CA PRO A 40 -6.75 -2.59 6.07
C PRO A 40 -6.36 -4.07 5.95
N VAL A 41 -5.09 -4.33 5.63
CA VAL A 41 -4.56 -5.69 5.48
C VAL A 41 -3.89 -6.13 6.78
N ASP A 42 -2.78 -5.48 7.15
CA ASP A 42 -2.01 -5.76 8.35
C ASP A 42 -0.95 -4.67 8.62
N TYR A 43 0.05 -5.01 9.45
CA TYR A 43 1.21 -4.18 9.80
C TYR A 43 2.52 -4.77 9.24
N SER A 44 2.44 -5.64 8.23
CA SER A 44 3.60 -6.38 7.70
C SER A 44 4.44 -5.57 6.70
N SER A 45 4.10 -4.30 6.47
CA SER A 45 4.83 -3.44 5.53
C SER A 45 6.02 -2.77 6.20
N TRP A 46 7.17 -3.45 6.23
CA TRP A 46 8.40 -3.01 6.91
C TRP A 46 9.57 -2.63 5.99
N ARG A 47 9.44 -2.81 4.66
CA ARG A 47 10.58 -2.70 3.72
C ARG A 47 11.10 -1.28 3.56
N ALA A 48 10.25 -0.27 3.74
CA ALA A 48 10.65 1.12 3.78
C ALA A 48 11.71 1.36 4.87
N THR A 49 12.76 2.10 4.53
CA THR A 49 13.86 2.42 5.46
C THR A 49 14.16 3.90 5.53
N VAL A 50 14.61 4.37 6.68
CA VAL A 50 15.33 5.64 6.84
C VAL A 50 16.78 5.32 7.13
N GLN A 51 17.70 6.03 6.49
CA GLN A 51 19.13 5.79 6.63
C GLN A 51 19.86 7.12 6.75
N ILE A 52 20.91 7.14 7.56
CA ILE A 52 21.87 8.24 7.56
C ILE A 52 22.62 8.18 6.23
N TYR A 53 22.52 9.24 5.46
CA TYR A 53 23.11 9.28 4.13
C TYR A 53 24.64 9.26 4.20
N THR A 54 25.25 8.35 3.43
CA THR A 54 26.68 8.31 3.15
C THR A 54 26.88 8.16 1.63
N PRO A 55 28.08 8.45 1.10
CA PRO A 55 28.37 8.20 -0.32
C PRO A 55 28.18 6.75 -0.77
N GLN A 56 28.14 5.79 0.17
CA GLN A 56 27.92 4.37 -0.08
C GLN A 56 26.45 3.96 0.01
N THR A 57 25.53 4.85 0.41
CA THR A 57 24.10 4.57 0.47
C THR A 57 23.57 4.24 -0.93
N ARG A 58 22.91 3.07 -1.07
CA ARG A 58 22.34 2.58 -2.33
C ARG A 58 20.89 2.19 -2.14
N TYR A 59 20.08 2.37 -3.19
CA TYR A 59 18.70 1.88 -3.19
C TYR A 59 18.61 0.39 -2.84
N ARG A 60 17.82 0.06 -1.82
CA ARG A 60 17.56 -1.33 -1.42
C ARG A 60 16.19 -1.46 -0.74
N HIS A 61 15.38 -2.37 -1.25
CA HIS A 61 14.02 -2.69 -0.76
C HIS A 61 13.97 -4.12 -0.19
N SER A 62 14.90 -4.40 0.72
CA SER A 62 14.98 -5.67 1.46
C SER A 62 15.45 -5.41 2.89
N ARG A 63 15.47 -6.45 3.74
CA ARG A 63 15.96 -6.33 5.14
C ARG A 63 17.41 -5.89 5.16
N GLN A 64 17.69 -4.83 5.91
CA GLN A 64 19.01 -4.22 6.04
C GLN A 64 19.44 -4.05 7.51
N SER A 65 18.49 -4.02 8.44
CA SER A 65 18.75 -4.06 9.87
C SER A 65 17.65 -4.84 10.58
N ASP A 66 17.84 -5.05 11.88
CA ASP A 66 16.90 -5.76 12.76
C ASP A 66 16.07 -4.78 13.60
N VAL A 67 16.22 -3.47 13.36
CA VAL A 67 15.55 -2.42 14.10
C VAL A 67 14.43 -1.83 13.24
N ILE A 68 13.22 -1.85 13.79
CA ILE A 68 12.02 -1.32 13.17
C ILE A 68 11.40 -0.24 14.06
N PHE A 69 10.94 0.84 13.43
CA PHE A 69 10.16 1.88 14.06
C PHE A 69 8.68 1.63 13.79
N SER A 70 7.93 1.32 14.85
CA SER A 70 6.51 1.00 14.77
C SER A 70 5.62 2.20 14.49
N ASP A 71 4.46 1.95 13.89
CA ASP A 71 3.45 2.96 13.51
C ASP A 71 4.05 4.17 12.77
N ALA A 72 4.85 3.88 11.75
CA ALA A 72 5.66 4.86 11.05
C ALA A 72 4.94 5.57 9.90
N GLY A 73 3.73 5.15 9.53
CA GLY A 73 2.99 5.71 8.40
C GLY A 73 2.10 4.69 7.68
N TRP A 74 1.98 4.84 6.37
CA TRP A 74 1.01 4.11 5.56
C TRP A 74 1.65 3.52 4.31
N HIS A 75 1.25 2.31 3.95
CA HIS A 75 1.52 1.70 2.66
C HIS A 75 0.19 1.35 2.00
N CYS A 76 -0.14 1.96 0.86
CA CYS A 76 -1.42 1.76 0.19
C CYS A 76 -1.21 1.14 -1.20
N SER A 77 -1.25 -0.19 -1.27
CA SER A 77 -1.05 -0.91 -2.53
C SER A 77 -2.27 -0.77 -3.45
N PHE A 78 -2.04 -0.50 -4.74
CA PHE A 78 -3.09 -0.33 -5.75
C PHE A 78 -4.12 0.77 -5.42
N CYS A 79 -3.71 1.81 -4.70
CA CYS A 79 -4.59 2.91 -4.30
C CYS A 79 -4.68 4.02 -5.37
N PHE A 80 -5.06 3.62 -6.59
CA PHE A 80 -5.09 4.50 -7.76
C PHE A 80 -6.45 5.15 -7.98
N ARG A 81 -6.48 6.23 -8.76
CA ARG A 81 -7.69 6.99 -9.07
C ARG A 81 -8.42 6.44 -10.30
N SER A 82 -7.67 6.00 -11.31
CA SER A 82 -8.23 5.46 -12.56
C SER A 82 -7.98 3.96 -12.70
N LEU A 83 -8.84 3.25 -13.43
CA LEU A 83 -8.66 1.82 -13.73
C LEU A 83 -7.47 1.55 -14.66
N GLU A 84 -7.05 2.56 -15.44
CA GLU A 84 -5.89 2.46 -16.30
C GLU A 84 -4.60 2.28 -15.49
N GLU A 85 -4.46 3.03 -14.39
CA GLU A 85 -3.33 2.90 -13.46
C GLU A 85 -3.25 1.49 -12.84
N PHE A 86 -4.40 0.87 -12.57
CA PHE A 86 -4.43 -0.54 -12.14
C PHE A 86 -3.88 -1.44 -13.23
N THR A 87 -4.37 -1.34 -14.47
CA THR A 87 -3.86 -2.18 -15.55
C THR A 87 -2.39 -1.93 -15.82
N LEU A 88 -1.92 -0.68 -15.76
CA LEU A 88 -0.52 -0.33 -15.92
C LEU A 88 0.35 -1.00 -14.85
N LYS A 89 -0.05 -0.94 -13.57
CA LYS A 89 0.68 -1.64 -12.49
C LYS A 89 0.60 -3.16 -12.66
N MET A 90 -0.55 -3.71 -13.06
CA MET A 90 -0.72 -5.15 -13.28
C MET A 90 0.13 -5.68 -14.42
N THR A 91 0.26 -4.94 -15.53
CA THR A 91 1.13 -5.30 -16.66
C THR A 91 2.57 -4.84 -16.48
N GLY A 92 2.87 -4.14 -15.39
CA GLY A 92 4.18 -3.64 -15.04
C GLY A 92 5.10 -4.74 -14.53
N TYR A 93 6.41 -4.47 -14.61
CA TYR A 93 7.50 -5.43 -14.40
C TYR A 93 7.28 -6.47 -13.29
N SER A 94 7.01 -6.06 -12.06
CA SER A 94 6.91 -6.95 -10.89
C SER A 94 5.60 -7.75 -10.77
N HIS A 95 4.62 -7.48 -11.63
CA HIS A 95 3.29 -8.11 -11.56
C HIS A 95 2.82 -8.70 -12.90
N ALA A 96 3.54 -8.45 -13.99
CA ALA A 96 3.15 -8.87 -15.33
C ALA A 96 2.93 -10.38 -15.45
N ASP A 97 3.74 -11.17 -14.74
CA ASP A 97 3.65 -12.64 -14.67
C ASP A 97 2.37 -13.13 -13.96
N ARG A 98 1.78 -12.31 -13.10
CA ARG A 98 0.52 -12.62 -12.39
C ARG A 98 -0.70 -12.47 -13.30
N VAL A 99 -0.59 -11.75 -14.43
CA VAL A 99 -1.66 -11.57 -15.42
C VAL A 99 -1.77 -12.81 -16.33
N LYS A 100 -2.33 -13.90 -15.79
CA LYS A 100 -2.44 -15.20 -16.49
C LYS A 100 -3.52 -15.24 -17.58
N ARG A 101 -4.49 -14.31 -17.54
CA ARG A 101 -5.63 -14.26 -18.46
C ARG A 101 -5.94 -12.83 -18.86
N LYS A 102 -6.27 -12.59 -20.13
CA LYS A 102 -6.69 -11.25 -20.63
C LYS A 102 -7.88 -10.68 -19.86
N ALA A 103 -8.76 -11.53 -19.35
CA ALA A 103 -9.90 -11.13 -18.54
C ALA A 103 -9.51 -10.39 -17.24
N PHE A 104 -8.29 -10.57 -16.72
CA PHE A 104 -7.81 -9.87 -15.53
C PHE A 104 -7.68 -8.36 -15.77
N LEU A 105 -7.44 -7.96 -17.01
CA LEU A 105 -7.31 -6.56 -17.43
C LEU A 105 -8.66 -5.91 -17.77
N ASN A 106 -9.77 -6.64 -17.66
CA ASN A 106 -11.10 -6.08 -17.92
C ASN A 106 -11.48 -5.08 -16.81
N TYR A 107 -11.71 -3.82 -17.19
CA TYR A 107 -12.06 -2.74 -16.25
C TYR A 107 -13.29 -3.02 -15.39
N SER A 108 -14.35 -3.61 -15.96
CA SER A 108 -15.55 -3.97 -15.20
C SER A 108 -15.28 -5.07 -14.16
N ARG A 109 -14.37 -6.01 -14.47
CA ARG A 109 -13.91 -7.02 -13.50
C ARG A 109 -13.08 -6.37 -12.40
N ILE A 110 -12.05 -5.58 -12.77
CA ILE A 110 -11.17 -4.88 -11.82
C ILE A 110 -12.01 -4.05 -10.86
N GLN A 111 -12.90 -3.19 -11.38
CA GLN A 111 -13.77 -2.35 -10.56
C GLN A 111 -14.61 -3.15 -9.56
N ARG A 112 -15.11 -4.32 -9.95
CA ARG A 112 -15.90 -5.18 -9.08
C ARG A 112 -15.05 -5.79 -7.96
N ILE A 113 -13.86 -6.29 -8.29
CA ILE A 113 -12.93 -6.93 -7.37
C ILE A 113 -12.43 -5.93 -6.32
N ILE A 114 -11.95 -4.76 -6.76
CA ILE A 114 -11.40 -3.75 -5.83
C ILE A 114 -12.48 -3.19 -4.90
N CYS A 115 -13.74 -3.11 -5.34
CA CYS A 115 -14.85 -2.71 -4.48
C CYS A 115 -15.25 -3.80 -3.48
N ARG A 116 -14.91 -5.07 -3.72
CA ARG A 116 -15.17 -6.17 -2.79
C ARG A 116 -14.02 -6.41 -1.83
N GLY A 117 -12.83 -5.90 -2.15
CA GLY A 117 -11.60 -6.24 -1.43
C GLY A 117 -11.07 -7.62 -1.78
N ASP A 118 -11.42 -8.14 -2.96
CA ASP A 118 -10.96 -9.44 -3.46
C ASP A 118 -9.56 -9.32 -4.11
N ASP A 119 -8.84 -10.43 -4.27
CA ASP A 119 -7.54 -10.44 -4.97
C ASP A 119 -7.69 -10.22 -6.50
N LEU A 120 -6.88 -9.32 -7.06
CA LEU A 120 -6.92 -8.97 -8.49
C LEU A 120 -6.53 -10.14 -9.41
N PHE A 121 -5.69 -11.05 -8.93
CA PHE A 121 -5.06 -12.11 -9.70
C PHE A 121 -5.66 -13.49 -9.42
N ASP A 122 -6.73 -13.57 -8.61
CA ASP A 122 -7.33 -14.82 -8.12
C ASP A 122 -6.30 -15.76 -7.46
N MET A 123 -5.33 -15.18 -6.73
CA MET A 123 -4.25 -15.89 -6.05
C MET A 123 -4.54 -16.10 -4.56
N LEU A 124 -3.87 -17.09 -3.97
CA LEU A 124 -3.83 -17.26 -2.51
C LEU A 124 -2.85 -16.25 -1.88
N PRO A 125 -3.04 -15.86 -0.61
CA PRO A 125 -2.09 -15.01 0.11
C PRO A 125 -0.68 -15.60 0.15
N GLU A 126 0.33 -14.78 -0.14
CA GLU A 126 1.75 -15.14 -0.13
C GLU A 126 2.32 -15.02 1.30
N GLU A 127 2.02 -16.00 2.17
CA GLU A 127 2.40 -15.97 3.59
C GLU A 127 3.38 -17.08 4.00
N TYR A 128 4.19 -16.82 5.03
CA TYR A 128 5.18 -17.77 5.54
C TYR A 128 4.61 -18.85 6.48
N SER A 129 3.35 -18.72 6.92
CA SER A 129 2.70 -19.70 7.78
C SER A 129 1.26 -19.97 7.35
N PHE A 130 0.80 -21.20 7.55
CA PHE A 130 -0.59 -21.58 7.26
C PHE A 130 -1.59 -20.75 8.06
N LYS A 131 -1.25 -20.38 9.30
CA LYS A 131 -2.10 -19.54 10.15
C LYS A 131 -2.36 -18.18 9.51
N GLU A 132 -1.31 -17.47 9.09
CA GLU A 132 -1.46 -16.17 8.44
C GLU A 132 -2.08 -16.29 7.05
N MET A 133 -1.75 -17.36 6.30
CA MET A 133 -2.39 -17.64 5.02
C MET A 133 -3.91 -17.76 5.19
N ILE A 134 -4.39 -18.63 6.08
CA ILE A 134 -5.82 -18.86 6.34
C ILE A 134 -6.50 -17.58 6.83
N LYS A 135 -5.85 -16.81 7.71
CA LYS A 135 -6.38 -15.54 8.22
C LYS A 135 -6.59 -14.51 7.11
N LYS A 136 -5.77 -14.53 6.06
CA LYS A 136 -5.83 -13.61 4.92
C LYS A 136 -6.58 -14.17 3.72
N MET A 137 -7.12 -15.39 3.81
CA MET A 137 -7.90 -15.98 2.73
C MET A 137 -9.24 -15.26 2.56
N GLY A 138 -9.62 -15.00 1.31
CA GLY A 138 -10.88 -14.36 0.96
C GLY A 138 -10.75 -12.84 0.81
N SER A 139 -11.89 -12.15 0.89
CA SER A 139 -11.94 -10.70 0.75
C SER A 139 -11.40 -10.01 1.99
N ILE A 140 -10.68 -8.90 1.80
CA ILE A 140 -10.18 -8.06 2.89
C ILE A 140 -11.39 -7.43 3.61
N ALA A 141 -11.38 -7.51 4.94
CA ALA A 141 -12.44 -6.91 5.75
C ALA A 141 -12.46 -5.38 5.59
N ARG A 142 -13.67 -4.83 5.47
CA ARG A 142 -13.87 -3.39 5.36
C ARG A 142 -13.74 -2.70 6.72
N SER A 143 -13.26 -1.47 6.70
CA SER A 143 -13.17 -0.59 7.86
C SER A 143 -13.67 0.80 7.49
N ASP A 144 -14.60 1.33 8.28
CA ASP A 144 -15.09 2.71 8.17
C ASP A 144 -14.29 3.68 9.07
N SER A 145 -13.19 3.21 9.67
CA SER A 145 -12.38 4.01 10.59
C SER A 145 -11.56 5.06 9.85
N ALA A 146 -11.73 6.33 10.25
CA ALA A 146 -10.85 7.43 9.85
C ALA A 146 -9.68 7.66 10.81
N VAL A 147 -9.55 6.83 11.85
CA VAL A 147 -8.52 6.99 12.89
C VAL A 147 -7.14 6.69 12.30
N HIS A 148 -6.17 7.56 12.56
CA HIS A 148 -4.81 7.48 12.03
C HIS A 148 -4.72 7.52 10.49
N LEU A 149 -5.71 8.04 9.76
CA LEU A 149 -5.55 8.33 8.34
C LEU A 149 -4.80 9.66 8.11
N PRO A 150 -4.19 9.88 6.94
CA PRO A 150 -3.55 11.16 6.63
C PRO A 150 -4.53 12.33 6.76
N SER A 151 -4.19 13.33 7.58
CA SER A 151 -5.08 14.48 7.83
C SER A 151 -5.44 15.23 6.53
N TYR A 152 -4.47 15.37 5.62
CA TYR A 152 -4.70 15.99 4.31
C TYR A 152 -5.74 15.26 3.47
N LEU A 153 -5.82 13.94 3.59
CA LEU A 153 -6.81 13.12 2.89
C LEU A 153 -8.22 13.37 3.47
N ILE A 154 -8.34 13.47 4.79
CA ILE A 154 -9.62 13.78 5.46
C ILE A 154 -10.09 15.21 5.11
N GLN A 155 -9.19 16.19 5.15
CA GLN A 155 -9.50 17.58 4.81
C GLN A 155 -9.91 17.78 3.34
N ASN A 156 -9.50 16.87 2.45
CA ASN A 156 -9.77 16.92 1.01
C ASN A 156 -10.61 15.71 0.58
N ALA A 157 -11.55 15.27 1.42
CA ALA A 157 -12.33 14.05 1.23
C ALA A 157 -13.04 13.98 -0.13
N ASP A 158 -13.58 15.09 -0.65
CA ASP A 158 -14.24 15.09 -1.96
C ASP A 158 -13.28 14.75 -3.10
N ARG A 159 -12.06 15.29 -3.05
CA ARG A 159 -11.01 15.03 -4.05
C ARG A 159 -10.51 13.58 -3.94
N PHE A 160 -10.34 13.08 -2.72
CA PHE A 160 -9.80 11.75 -2.44
C PHE A 160 -10.87 10.73 -2.08
N ARG A 161 -12.13 10.97 -2.45
CA ARG A 161 -13.27 10.10 -2.11
C ARG A 161 -13.00 8.66 -2.49
N PHE A 162 -12.30 8.44 -3.59
CA PHE A 162 -11.92 7.12 -4.09
C PHE A 162 -11.07 6.30 -3.09
N LEU A 163 -10.34 6.96 -2.18
CA LEU A 163 -9.54 6.32 -1.13
C LEU A 163 -10.29 6.13 0.18
N LEU A 164 -11.52 6.64 0.30
CA LEU A 164 -12.32 6.62 1.53
C LEU A 164 -13.47 5.60 1.45
N PRO A 165 -13.98 5.15 2.60
CA PRO A 165 -15.09 4.20 2.66
C PRO A 165 -16.29 4.62 1.83
N GLY A 166 -16.83 3.68 1.03
CA GLY A 166 -17.98 3.92 0.16
C GLY A 166 -17.64 4.67 -1.14
N GLY A 167 -16.39 5.03 -1.36
CA GLY A 167 -15.90 5.72 -2.57
C GLY A 167 -15.29 4.82 -3.63
N CYS A 168 -15.48 3.50 -3.60
CA CYS A 168 -14.69 2.55 -4.40
C CYS A 168 -14.71 2.73 -5.93
N LYS A 169 -15.62 3.54 -6.50
CA LYS A 169 -15.66 3.80 -7.94
C LYS A 169 -14.42 4.55 -8.42
N ARG A 170 -13.87 4.09 -9.55
CA ARG A 170 -12.67 4.63 -10.19
C ARG A 170 -13.05 5.27 -11.51
N ASN A 171 -12.31 6.29 -11.88
CA ASN A 171 -12.54 6.97 -13.14
C ASN A 171 -12.05 6.10 -14.31
N MET A 172 -12.76 6.16 -15.43
CA MET A 172 -12.21 5.73 -16.71
C MET A 172 -11.67 6.98 -17.39
N VAL A 173 -10.37 6.99 -17.70
CA VAL A 173 -9.85 8.00 -18.61
C VAL A 173 -10.45 7.65 -19.98
N GLN A 174 -11.24 8.56 -20.56
CA GLN A 174 -11.52 8.48 -21.99
C GLN A 174 -10.20 8.78 -22.68
N LEU A 175 -9.54 7.76 -23.21
CA LEU A 175 -8.46 7.95 -24.17
C LEU A 175 -9.04 8.81 -25.30
N LYS A 176 -8.57 10.05 -25.40
CA LYS A 176 -8.84 10.92 -26.55
C LYS A 176 -7.98 10.46 -27.73
#